data_AF-A0A7J3QAA8-F1
#
_entry.id   AF-A0A7J3QAA8-F1
#
_cell.length_a   1.000
_cell.length_b   1.000
_cell.length_c   1.000
_cell.angle_alpha   90.00
_cell.angle_beta   90.00
_cell.angle_gamma   90.00
#
_symmetry.space_group_name_H-M   'P 1'
#
loop_
_entity.id
_entity.type
_entity.pdbx_description
1 polymer ?
#
loop_
_entity_poly.entity_id
_entity_poly.type
_entity_poly.pdbx_seq_one_letter_code
_entity_poly.pdbx_strand_id
1 'polypeptide(L)' 'MKIRAHRYLDIGYNNGEITRAVAEIVSAKEVYGIDLDKDILKSTRSKGITIFNLDASKEIRYRWMTIV' A
#
# COMPACT_ATOMS: atom_id res chain seq x y z
N MET A 1 16.84 -15.51 1.91
CA MET A 1 16.92 -14.16 2.52
C MET A 1 15.56 -13.82 3.10
N LYS A 2 15.48 -13.40 4.38
CA LYS A 2 14.19 -13.06 5.02
C LYS A 2 13.99 -11.56 4.91
N ILE A 3 13.12 -11.11 4.02
CA ILE A 3 12.79 -9.68 3.84
C ILE A 3 11.92 -9.25 5.03
N ARG A 4 12.28 -8.14 5.66
CA ARG A 4 11.48 -7.49 6.70
C ARG A 4 11.26 -6.04 6.33
N ALA A 5 10.02 -5.59 6.46
CA ALA A 5 9.67 -4.19 6.23
C ALA A 5 9.07 -3.61 7.50
N HIS A 6 9.45 -2.39 7.87
CA HIS A 6 8.71 -1.65 8.89
C HIS A 6 7.39 -1.12 8.32
N ARG A 7 7.48 -0.56 7.10
CA ARG A 7 6.38 0.03 6.34
C ARG A 7 6.24 -0.66 4.99
N TYR A 8 5.00 -0.92 4.58
CA TYR A 8 4.65 -1.49 3.29
C TYR A 8 3.64 -0.58 2.60
N LEU A 9 3.92 -0.21 1.34
CA LEU A 9 3.02 0.55 0.48
C LEU A 9 2.62 -0.34 -0.71
N ASP A 10 1.33 -0.46 -0.92
CA ASP A 10 0.74 -1.17 -2.05
C ASP A 10 0.08 -0.18 -3.02
N ILE A 11 0.33 -0.35 -4.32
CA ILE A 11 -0.20 0.51 -5.37
C ILE A 11 -1.16 -0.34 -6.21
N GLY A 12 -2.44 0.01 -6.17
CA GLY A 12 -3.52 -0.82 -6.72
C GLY A 12 -4.10 -1.78 -5.67
N TYR A 13 -4.49 -1.23 -4.51
CA TYR A 13 -4.95 -1.99 -3.34
C TYR A 13 -6.14 -2.94 -3.60
N ASN A 14 -7.08 -2.55 -4.46
CA ASN A 14 -8.31 -3.30 -4.77
C ASN A 14 -9.07 -3.72 -3.48
N ASN A 15 -9.13 -5.03 -3.16
CA ASN A 15 -9.84 -5.58 -2.00
C ASN A 15 -8.91 -5.91 -0.80
N GLY A 16 -7.60 -5.71 -0.97
CA GLY A 16 -6.60 -5.88 0.09
C GLY A 16 -6.19 -7.32 0.42
N GLU A 17 -6.65 -8.34 -0.28
CA GLU A 17 -6.27 -9.74 0.01
C GLU A 17 -4.78 -9.98 -0.19
N ILE A 18 -4.25 -9.55 -1.34
CA ILE A 18 -2.82 -9.65 -1.66
C ILE A 18 -2.00 -8.78 -0.70
N THR A 19 -2.45 -7.56 -0.44
CA THR A 19 -1.80 -6.62 0.48
C THR A 19 -1.59 -7.25 1.86
N ARG A 20 -2.60 -7.94 2.40
CA ARG A 20 -2.51 -8.61 3.71
C ARG A 20 -1.51 -9.76 3.70
N ALA A 21 -1.57 -10.63 2.68
CA ALA A 21 -0.64 -11.74 2.56
C ALA A 21 0.82 -11.27 2.50
N VAL A 22 1.10 -10.23 1.71
CA VAL A 22 2.45 -9.65 1.61
C VAL A 22 2.88 -9.04 2.94
N ALA A 23 2.00 -8.25 3.59
CA ALA A 23 2.28 -7.61 4.88
C ALA A 23 2.66 -8.64 5.96
N GLU A 24 1.98 -9.78 6.01
CA GLU A 24 2.29 -10.88 6.93
C GLU A 24 3.66 -11.51 6.62
N ILE A 25 3.92 -11.83 5.34
CA ILE A 25 5.19 -12.43 4.89
C ILE A 25 6.39 -11.56 5.27
N VAL A 26 6.28 -10.24 5.09
CA VAL A 26 7.38 -9.30 5.38
C VAL A 26 7.34 -8.75 6.81
N SER A 27 6.39 -9.20 7.63
CA SER A 27 6.16 -8.71 9.00
C SER A 27 6.03 -7.19 9.08
N ALA A 28 5.30 -6.58 8.14
CA ALA A 28 5.05 -5.15 8.09
C ALA A 28 4.29 -4.69 9.36
N LYS A 29 4.75 -3.60 9.97
CA LYS A 29 4.06 -2.99 11.12
C LYS A 29 3.03 -1.97 10.69
N GLU A 30 3.31 -1.25 9.61
CA GLU A 30 2.43 -0.24 9.04
C GLU A 30 2.20 -0.56 7.57
N VAL A 31 0.94 -0.57 7.17
CA VAL A 31 0.53 -0.93 5.81
C VAL A 31 -0.31 0.19 5.23
N TYR A 32 0.04 0.57 4.01
CA TYR A 32 -0.59 1.65 3.27
C TYR A 32 -1.04 1.14 1.90
N GLY A 33 -2.24 1.54 1.47
CA GLY A 33 -2.76 1.26 0.14
C GLY A 33 -3.05 2.54 -0.63
N ILE A 34 -2.76 2.55 -1.92
CA ILE A 34 -3.21 3.59 -2.86
C ILE A 34 -4.10 2.92 -3.91
N ASP A 35 -5.24 3.54 -4.21
CA ASP A 35 -6.09 3.13 -5.32
C ASP A 35 -6.81 4.32 -5.96
N LEU A 36 -7.20 4.17 -7.22
CA LEU A 36 -7.99 5.15 -7.95
C LEU A 36 -9.48 5.07 -7.60
N ASP A 37 -9.95 3.89 -7.19
CA ASP A 37 -11.32 3.72 -6.76
C ASP A 37 -11.53 4.40 -5.39
N LYS A 38 -12.55 5.24 -5.28
CA LYS A 38 -12.90 5.94 -4.04
C LYS A 38 -13.80 5.08 -3.15
N ASP A 39 -14.47 4.09 -3.72
CA ASP A 39 -15.43 3.26 -3.02
C ASP A 39 -14.74 2.17 -2.18
N ILE A 40 -13.47 1.85 -2.48
CA ILE A 40 -12.69 0.93 -1.64
C ILE A 40 -12.53 1.43 -0.20
N LEU A 41 -12.51 2.75 0.03
CA LEU A 41 -12.43 3.37 1.36
C LEU A 41 -13.63 3.03 2.25
N LYS A 42 -14.80 2.78 1.63
CA LYS A 42 -16.01 2.38 2.37
C LYS A 42 -15.92 0.93 2.86
N SER A 43 -15.24 0.08 2.10
CA SER A 43 -15.11 -1.36 2.38
C SER A 43 -13.99 -1.70 3.38
N THR A 44 -13.07 -0.77 3.66
CA THR A 44 -11.77 -1.08 4.29
C THR A 44 -11.57 -0.51 5.68
N ARG A 45 -12.66 -0.15 6.38
CA ARG A 45 -12.61 0.34 7.78
C ARG A 45 -12.04 -0.65 8.82
N SER A 46 -11.55 -1.81 8.41
CA SER A 46 -11.07 -2.85 9.32
C SER A 46 -9.62 -3.23 9.04
N LYS A 47 -8.85 -3.29 10.14
CA LYS A 47 -7.56 -4.00 10.30
C LYS A 47 -6.31 -3.28 9.78
N GLY A 48 -5.88 -2.20 10.45
CA GLY A 48 -4.47 -1.78 10.47
C GLY A 48 -3.85 -1.32 9.15
N ILE A 49 -4.66 -1.14 8.10
CA ILE A 49 -4.23 -0.66 6.79
C ILE A 49 -4.84 0.73 6.58
N THR A 50 -4.00 1.70 6.23
CA THR A 50 -4.45 3.05 5.85
C THR A 50 -4.52 3.15 4.34
N ILE A 51 -5.66 3.58 3.79
CA ILE A 51 -5.85 3.66 2.35
C ILE A 51 -6.05 5.11 1.91
N PHE A 52 -5.43 5.45 0.79
CA PHE A 52 -5.54 6.74 0.12
C PHE A 52 -6.17 6.55 -1.25
N ASN A 53 -7.18 7.37 -1.57
CA ASN A 53 -7.67 7.51 -2.92
C ASN A 53 -6.77 8.50 -3.67
N LEU A 54 -5.89 7.99 -4.53
CA LEU A 54 -4.85 8.80 -5.16
C LEU A 54 -4.37 8.19 -6.49
N ASP A 55 -4.10 9.06 -7.47
CA ASP A 55 -3.52 8.66 -8.75
C ASP A 55 -1.99 8.64 -8.67
N ALA A 56 -1.44 7.47 -8.37
CA ALA A 56 0.01 7.28 -8.25
C ALA A 56 0.79 7.74 -9.50
N SER A 57 0.20 7.65 -10.69
CA SER A 57 0.84 8.05 -11.95
C SER A 57 1.00 9.56 -12.11
N LYS A 58 0.19 10.35 -11.39
CA LYS A 58 0.25 11.81 -11.38
C LYS A 58 1.12 12.33 -10.25
N GLU A 59 1.08 11.67 -9.10
CA GLU A 59 1.70 12.14 -7.87
C GLU A 59 3.16 11.71 -7.71
N ILE A 60 3.54 10.52 -8.20
CA ILE A 60 4.92 9.99 -8.02
C ILE A 60 5.91 10.56 -9.06
N ARG A 61 5.51 11.57 -9.84
CA ARG A 61 6.26 12.08 -11.01
C ARG A 61 7.65 12.67 -10.74
N TYR A 62 8.10 12.82 -9.48
CA TYR A 62 9.35 13.54 -9.18
C TYR A 62 10.38 12.82 -8.30
N ARG A 63 10.31 11.50 -8.10
CA ARG A 63 11.24 10.85 -7.13
C ARG A 63 11.74 9.45 -7.49
N TRP A 64 11.99 9.18 -8.77
CA TRP A 64 12.72 7.98 -9.22
C TRP A 64 14.16 8.26 -9.68
N MET A 65 14.61 9.51 -9.62
CA MET A 65 16.04 9.84 -9.71
C MET A 65 16.67 9.72 -8.33
N THR A 66 17.44 8.65 -8.15
CA THR A 66 18.34 8.37 -7.02
C THR A 66 17.68 7.80 -5.76
N ILE A 67 17.66 6.47 -5.70
CA ILE A 67 17.97 5.74 -4.46
C ILE A 67 19.18 4.89 -4.80
N VAL A 68 20.37 5.40 -4.45
CA VAL A 68 21.57 4.58 -4.19
C VAL A 68 21.54 4.12 -2.74
#